data_AF-A0A5J5HXA3-F1
#
_entry.id   AF-A0A5J5HXA3-F1
#
_cell.length_a   1.000
_cell.length_b   1.000
_cell.length_c   1.000
_cell.angle_alpha   90.00
_cell.angle_beta   90.00
_cell.angle_gamma   90.00
#
_symmetry.space_group_name_H-M   'P 1'
#
loop_
_entity.id
_entity.type
_entity.pdbx_description
1 polymer ?
#
loop_
_entity_poly.entity_id
_entity_poly.type
_entity_poly.pdbx_seq_one_letter_code
_entity_poly.pdbx_strand_id
1 'polypeptide(L)'
;MYMIGFYSPKAKSGVTELSLSIYQWLKENTNLNAAFISYGSLEKEEISEELIHKFSELTLTEQKQKIKRMKKEYNIIIYDASSQLSEGVLNLLPIVDRLFVVGEEHADFAIKLHQIIEFNKIFDKRVKNFITHLQGNKTYILSEDKENRVIGFNYSKKDSNHIGQMIYTDYVTHYVKVKFIEKNEKILRKIKQIPQDELHTGLYDLGIDFEKAILFHRFVFLRMALGQPYYEAIETLFPLLIHSSFNELLDKFHNELYVITKFKN
;
A
#
# COMPACT_ATOMS: atom_id res chain seq x y z
N MET A 1 2.06 -9.01 -0.74
CA MET A 1 1.57 -9.17 0.64
C MET A 1 0.94 -7.86 1.06
N TYR A 2 -0.19 -7.92 1.75
CA TYR A 2 -0.94 -6.78 2.29
C TYR A 2 -1.12 -6.96 3.81
N MET A 3 -0.60 -6.03 4.61
CA MET A 3 -0.59 -6.11 6.08
C MET A 3 -1.61 -5.16 6.69
N ILE A 4 -2.43 -5.67 7.61
CA ILE A 4 -3.56 -4.95 8.17
C ILE A 4 -3.39 -4.90 9.68
N GLY A 5 -3.32 -3.69 10.24
CA GLY A 5 -3.23 -3.47 11.67
C GLY A 5 -4.60 -3.25 12.28
N PHE A 6 -4.83 -3.81 13.46
CA PHE A 6 -5.96 -3.50 14.32
C PHE A 6 -5.43 -2.96 15.64
N TYR A 7 -5.95 -1.81 16.07
CA TYR A 7 -5.50 -1.15 17.29
C TYR A 7 -6.68 -0.59 18.07
N SER A 8 -6.63 -0.72 19.40
CA SER A 8 -7.49 0.05 20.30
C SER A 8 -6.70 0.54 21.52
N PRO A 9 -6.85 1.82 21.89
CA PRO A 9 -6.29 2.36 23.12
C PRO A 9 -7.07 1.97 24.38
N LYS A 10 -8.27 1.37 24.23
CA LYS A 10 -9.11 0.91 25.34
C LYS A 10 -8.92 -0.59 25.52
N ALA A 11 -8.57 -1.00 26.74
CA ALA A 11 -8.53 -2.43 27.08
C ALA A 11 -9.95 -3.02 27.00
N LYS A 12 -10.05 -4.29 26.56
CA LYS A 12 -11.32 -5.03 26.41
C LYS A 12 -12.33 -4.37 25.46
N SER A 13 -11.84 -3.71 24.41
CA SER A 13 -12.69 -3.12 23.36
C SER A 13 -13.26 -4.14 22.37
N GLY A 14 -12.88 -5.42 22.43
CA GLY A 14 -13.34 -6.42 21.47
C GLY A 14 -12.54 -6.47 20.17
N VAL A 15 -11.42 -5.72 20.06
CA VAL A 15 -10.60 -5.66 18.84
C VAL A 15 -9.95 -6.99 18.50
N THR A 16 -9.46 -7.70 19.50
CA THR A 16 -8.83 -9.00 19.31
C THR A 16 -9.85 -9.99 18.74
N GLU A 17 -11.05 -10.02 19.30
CA GLU A 17 -12.14 -10.88 18.82
C GLU A 17 -12.60 -10.51 17.41
N LEU A 18 -12.72 -9.21 17.12
CA LEU A 18 -13.06 -8.72 15.78
C LEU A 18 -12.00 -9.12 14.75
N SER A 19 -10.73 -8.84 15.04
CA SER A 19 -9.61 -9.12 14.13
C SER A 19 -9.44 -10.61 13.89
N LEU A 20 -9.58 -11.45 14.93
CA LEU A 20 -9.60 -12.91 14.79
C LEU A 20 -10.75 -13.39 13.92
N SER A 21 -11.94 -12.83 14.12
CA SER A 21 -13.12 -13.21 13.35
C SER A 21 -13.01 -12.84 11.87
N ILE A 22 -12.39 -11.70 11.58
CA ILE A 22 -12.08 -11.28 10.20
C ILE A 22 -11.04 -12.22 9.58
N TYR A 23 -10.02 -12.62 10.34
CA TYR A 23 -9.05 -13.62 9.88
C TYR A 23 -9.74 -14.94 9.52
N GLN A 24 -10.63 -15.46 10.38
CA GLN A 24 -11.40 -16.66 10.07
C GLN A 24 -12.31 -16.47 8.86
N TRP A 25 -12.97 -15.31 8.75
CA TRP A 25 -13.79 -14.99 7.59
C TRP A 25 -12.98 -15.04 6.29
N LEU A 26 -11.75 -14.49 6.26
CA LEU A 26 -10.88 -14.53 5.09
C LEU A 26 -10.54 -15.97 4.69
N LYS A 27 -10.29 -16.84 5.66
CA LYS A 27 -10.00 -18.27 5.41
C LYS A 27 -11.20 -19.02 4.86
N GLU A 28 -12.39 -18.76 5.41
CA GLU A 28 -13.61 -19.48 5.04
C GLU A 28 -14.18 -19.01 3.69
N ASN A 29 -13.99 -17.73 3.33
CA ASN A 29 -14.69 -17.09 2.21
C ASN A 29 -13.77 -16.72 1.04
N THR A 30 -12.46 -16.95 1.14
CA THR A 30 -11.50 -16.61 0.08
C THR A 30 -10.46 -17.71 -0.12
N ASN A 31 -9.82 -17.72 -1.29
CA ASN A 31 -8.67 -18.60 -1.58
C ASN A 31 -7.33 -17.95 -1.22
N LEU A 32 -7.35 -16.89 -0.39
CA LEU A 32 -6.13 -16.19 0.01
C LEU A 32 -5.49 -16.88 1.21
N ASN A 33 -4.17 -16.99 1.17
CA ASN A 33 -3.39 -17.40 2.32
C ASN A 33 -3.32 -16.22 3.30
N ALA A 34 -4.16 -16.23 4.32
CA ALA A 34 -4.15 -15.25 5.40
C ALA A 34 -3.32 -15.75 6.57
N ALA A 35 -2.69 -14.84 7.31
CA ALA A 35 -2.02 -15.15 8.58
C ALA A 35 -2.40 -14.14 9.65
N PHE A 36 -2.23 -14.51 10.92
CA PHE A 36 -2.60 -13.71 12.07
C PHE A 36 -1.43 -13.56 13.04
N ILE A 37 -1.20 -12.33 13.50
CA ILE A 37 -0.21 -12.00 14.52
C ILE A 37 -0.90 -11.23 15.63
N SER A 38 -0.96 -11.78 16.84
CA SER A 38 -1.36 -11.07 18.05
C SER A 38 -0.15 -10.59 18.82
N TYR A 39 -0.13 -9.30 19.17
CA TYR A 39 0.84 -8.75 20.11
C TYR A 39 0.73 -9.39 21.50
N GLY A 40 -0.50 -9.68 21.93
CA GLY A 40 -0.84 -10.30 23.21
C GLY A 40 -0.99 -11.83 23.15
N SER A 41 -1.36 -12.42 24.28
CA SER A 41 -1.68 -13.84 24.41
C SER A 41 -3.10 -14.14 23.94
N LEU A 42 -3.29 -15.24 23.21
CA LEU A 42 -4.61 -15.76 22.84
C LEU A 42 -4.82 -17.11 23.53
N GLU A 43 -5.57 -17.14 24.63
CA GLU A 43 -5.67 -18.34 25.47
C GLU A 43 -6.38 -19.53 24.81
N LYS A 44 -7.19 -19.28 23.77
CA LYS A 44 -8.00 -20.29 23.08
C LYS A 44 -7.39 -20.78 21.77
N GLU A 45 -6.32 -20.16 21.32
CA GLU A 45 -5.71 -20.42 20.01
C GLU A 45 -4.32 -21.03 20.20
N GLU A 46 -3.97 -22.03 19.39
CA GLU A 46 -2.62 -22.61 19.40
C GLU A 46 -1.67 -21.79 18.52
N ILE A 47 -0.39 -21.69 18.94
CA ILE A 47 0.65 -21.09 18.10
C ILE A 47 0.93 -22.01 16.92
N SER A 48 0.86 -21.46 15.71
CA SER A 48 1.25 -22.11 14.46
C SER A 48 2.11 -21.19 13.60
N GLU A 49 2.54 -21.67 12.44
CA GLU A 49 3.25 -20.82 11.47
C GLU A 49 2.34 -19.73 10.86
N GLU A 50 1.02 -19.95 10.89
CA GLU A 50 -0.01 -19.05 10.35
C GLU A 50 -0.55 -18.10 11.43
N LEU A 51 -0.80 -18.61 12.64
CA LEU A 51 -1.33 -17.86 13.78
C LEU A 51 -0.27 -17.77 14.88
N ILE A 52 0.28 -16.58 15.06
CA ILE A 52 1.31 -16.29 16.07
C ILE A 52 0.71 -15.39 17.12
N HIS A 53 0.80 -15.77 18.39
CA HIS A 53 0.45 -14.89 19.51
C HIS A 53 1.66 -14.74 20.44
N LYS A 54 1.54 -13.89 21.45
CA LYS A 54 2.65 -13.46 22.33
C LYS A 54 3.81 -12.86 21.54
N PHE A 55 3.49 -12.15 20.44
CA PHE A 55 4.51 -11.54 19.59
C PHE A 55 5.35 -10.49 20.34
N SER A 56 4.80 -9.90 21.40
CA SER A 56 5.49 -9.01 22.33
C SER A 56 6.65 -9.64 23.10
N GLU A 57 6.65 -10.96 23.30
CA GLU A 57 7.73 -11.68 24.00
C GLU A 57 8.98 -11.87 23.11
N LEU A 58 8.83 -11.68 21.79
CA LEU A 58 9.93 -11.80 20.83
C LEU A 58 10.77 -10.53 20.78
N THR A 59 12.06 -10.68 20.55
CA THR A 59 12.95 -9.55 20.26
C THR A 59 12.56 -8.89 18.93
N LEU A 60 12.90 -7.61 18.78
CA LEU A 60 12.65 -6.83 17.57
C LEU A 60 13.24 -7.49 16.30
N THR A 61 14.38 -8.17 16.44
CA THR A 61 15.02 -8.92 15.35
C THR A 61 14.21 -10.14 14.95
N GLU A 62 13.73 -10.92 15.92
CA GLU A 62 12.88 -12.10 15.68
C GLU A 62 11.54 -11.71 15.08
N GLN A 63 10.92 -10.63 15.59
CA GLN A 63 9.69 -10.06 15.03
C GLN A 63 9.88 -9.71 13.55
N LYS A 64 10.95 -8.99 13.20
CA LYS A 64 11.28 -8.63 11.81
C LYS A 64 11.52 -9.85 10.93
N GLN A 65 12.23 -10.87 11.43
CA GLN A 65 12.50 -12.10 10.69
C GLN A 65 11.22 -12.90 10.42
N LYS A 66 10.36 -13.09 11.43
CA LYS A 66 9.06 -13.76 11.28
C LYS A 66 8.19 -13.04 10.26
N ILE A 67 8.05 -11.73 10.39
CA ILE A 67 7.29 -10.92 9.43
C ILE A 67 7.86 -11.12 8.03
N LYS A 68 9.18 -11.02 7.85
CA LYS A 68 9.84 -11.22 6.54
C LYS A 68 9.55 -12.58 5.92
N ARG A 69 9.48 -13.65 6.73
CA ARG A 69 9.10 -14.99 6.28
C ARG A 69 7.64 -15.00 5.84
N MET A 70 6.75 -14.52 6.70
CA MET A 70 5.31 -14.47 6.42
C MET A 70 4.98 -13.60 5.19
N LYS A 71 5.74 -12.52 4.92
CA LYS A 71 5.56 -11.70 3.71
C LYS A 71 5.70 -12.48 2.41
N LYS A 72 6.42 -13.61 2.42
CA LYS A 72 6.63 -14.47 1.25
C LYS A 72 5.56 -15.54 1.10
N GLU A 73 5.03 -16.02 2.21
CA GLU A 73 4.12 -17.17 2.28
C GLU A 73 2.64 -16.77 2.22
N TYR A 74 2.31 -15.59 2.76
CA TYR A 74 0.94 -15.14 2.95
C TYR A 74 0.59 -13.93 2.08
N ASN A 75 -0.64 -13.95 1.57
CA ASN A 75 -1.22 -12.86 0.80
C ASN A 75 -1.60 -11.69 1.71
N ILE A 76 -2.26 -12.00 2.82
CA ILE A 76 -2.73 -11.04 3.81
C ILE A 76 -2.17 -11.41 5.19
N ILE A 77 -1.74 -10.42 5.96
CA ILE A 77 -1.35 -10.60 7.37
C ILE A 77 -2.18 -9.66 8.21
N ILE A 78 -2.96 -10.20 9.15
CA ILE A 78 -3.67 -9.43 10.17
C ILE A 78 -2.77 -9.31 11.41
N TYR A 79 -2.58 -8.08 11.87
CA TYR A 79 -1.78 -7.75 13.04
C TYR A 79 -2.66 -7.07 14.10
N ASP A 80 -2.95 -7.80 15.17
CA ASP A 80 -3.62 -7.25 16.35
C ASP A 80 -2.59 -6.61 17.29
N ALA A 81 -2.63 -5.27 17.34
CA ALA A 81 -1.76 -4.41 18.13
C ALA A 81 -2.42 -3.91 19.43
N SER A 82 -3.53 -4.53 19.85
CA SER A 82 -4.36 -4.03 20.94
C SER A 82 -3.63 -3.87 22.28
N SER A 83 -4.16 -2.93 23.07
CA SER A 83 -3.95 -2.72 24.51
C SER A 83 -2.73 -1.93 25.01
N GLN A 84 -1.63 -1.76 24.27
CA GLN A 84 -0.57 -0.82 24.67
C GLN A 84 0.18 -0.22 23.46
N LEU A 85 0.26 1.12 23.39
CA LEU A 85 1.18 1.88 22.53
C LEU A 85 2.63 1.69 22.99
N SER A 86 3.09 0.45 22.91
CA SER A 86 4.48 0.10 23.18
C SER A 86 5.35 0.50 21.99
N GLU A 87 6.64 0.70 22.25
CA GLU A 87 7.64 0.97 21.20
C GLU A 87 7.64 -0.15 20.14
N GLY A 88 7.38 -1.41 20.53
CA GLY A 88 7.21 -2.54 19.62
C GLY A 88 6.06 -2.37 18.63
N VAL A 89 4.89 -1.92 19.10
CA VAL A 89 3.74 -1.63 18.24
C VAL A 89 4.03 -0.47 17.28
N LEU A 90 4.64 0.61 17.79
CA LEU A 90 5.01 1.78 16.98
C LEU A 90 6.02 1.43 15.88
N ASN A 91 6.96 0.53 16.17
CA ASN A 91 7.95 0.06 15.19
C ASN A 91 7.34 -0.78 14.05
N LEU A 92 6.12 -1.31 14.23
CA LEU A 92 5.43 -2.14 13.25
C LEU A 92 4.37 -1.36 12.45
N LEU A 93 3.98 -0.16 12.86
CA LEU A 93 3.08 0.69 12.08
C LEU A 93 3.60 1.04 10.67
N PRO A 94 4.91 1.33 10.45
CA PRO A 94 5.41 1.70 9.11
C PRO A 94 5.28 0.61 8.04
N ILE A 95 5.03 -0.64 8.43
CA ILE A 95 4.89 -1.77 7.50
C ILE A 95 3.44 -2.22 7.29
N VAL A 96 2.49 -1.57 7.95
CA VAL A 96 1.05 -1.83 7.84
C VAL A 96 0.50 -1.03 6.65
N ASP A 97 -0.18 -1.70 5.72
CA ASP A 97 -0.82 -1.10 4.55
C ASP A 97 -2.18 -0.46 4.88
N ARG A 98 -2.85 -0.93 5.94
CA ARG A 98 -4.10 -0.35 6.45
C ARG A 98 -4.24 -0.56 7.96
N LEU A 99 -4.56 0.51 8.68
CA LEU A 99 -4.76 0.49 10.13
C LEU A 99 -6.23 0.74 10.47
N PHE A 100 -6.86 -0.23 11.12
CA PHE A 100 -8.16 -0.09 11.77
C PHE A 100 -7.93 0.35 13.21
N VAL A 101 -8.47 1.52 13.55
CA VAL A 101 -8.45 2.01 14.93
C VAL A 101 -9.86 1.94 15.48
N VAL A 102 -10.00 1.24 16.60
CA VAL A 102 -11.27 0.91 17.21
C VAL A 102 -11.31 1.60 18.58
N GLY A 103 -12.28 2.49 18.76
CA GLY A 103 -12.45 3.26 19.99
C GLY A 103 -13.78 4.01 20.00
N GLU A 104 -14.18 4.48 21.19
CA GLU A 104 -15.33 5.36 21.35
C GLU A 104 -15.02 6.77 20.80
N GLU A 105 -16.06 7.50 20.38
CA GLU A 105 -15.99 8.93 20.04
C GLU A 105 -15.72 9.79 21.29
N HIS A 106 -14.53 9.67 21.87
CA HIS A 106 -14.08 10.52 22.96
C HIS A 106 -12.94 11.42 22.49
N ALA A 107 -12.97 12.71 22.87
CA ALA A 107 -11.93 13.69 22.54
C ALA A 107 -10.52 13.20 22.95
N ASP A 108 -10.41 12.43 24.04
CA ASP A 108 -9.16 11.80 24.49
C ASP A 108 -8.61 10.75 23.51
N PHE A 109 -9.49 10.06 22.76
CA PHE A 109 -9.10 9.14 21.69
C PHE A 109 -8.53 9.91 20.51
N ALA A 110 -9.19 11.01 20.09
CA ALA A 110 -8.68 11.89 19.05
C ALA A 110 -7.35 12.54 19.46
N ILE A 111 -7.19 12.94 20.73
CA ILE A 111 -5.94 13.48 21.28
C ILE A 111 -4.84 12.41 21.31
N LYS A 112 -5.13 11.17 21.72
CA LYS A 112 -4.15 10.08 21.67
C LYS A 112 -3.78 9.71 20.24
N LEU A 113 -4.74 9.64 19.31
CA LEU A 113 -4.48 9.44 17.89
C LEU A 113 -3.61 10.58 17.32
N HIS A 114 -3.91 11.82 17.71
CA HIS A 114 -3.12 13.00 17.35
C HIS A 114 -1.71 12.94 17.95
N GLN A 115 -1.56 12.51 19.21
CA GLN A 115 -0.27 12.27 19.84
C GLN A 115 0.52 11.16 19.13
N ILE A 116 -0.11 10.08 18.67
CA ILE A 116 0.55 9.05 17.81
C ILE A 116 1.04 9.68 16.50
N ILE A 117 0.27 10.59 15.92
CA ILE A 117 0.63 11.32 14.70
C ILE A 117 1.75 12.35 14.97
N GLU A 118 1.78 12.98 16.15
CA GLU A 118 2.75 14.02 16.51
C GLU A 118 4.07 13.51 17.12
N PHE A 119 4.06 12.46 17.95
CA PHE A 119 5.28 11.79 18.45
C PHE A 119 6.11 11.23 17.28
N ASN A 120 5.44 10.91 16.16
CA ASN A 120 6.02 10.51 14.88
C ASN A 120 6.69 11.64 14.07
N LYS A 121 6.55 12.93 14.46
CA LYS A 121 7.31 14.02 13.81
C LYS A 121 8.81 14.00 14.15
N ILE A 122 9.21 13.26 15.19
CA ILE A 122 10.59 13.25 15.71
C ILE A 122 11.47 12.17 15.03
N PHE A 123 10.91 11.17 14.33
CA PHE A 123 11.69 10.11 13.66
C PHE A 123 11.37 9.90 12.15
N ASP A 124 12.40 10.17 11.34
CA ASP A 124 12.77 9.66 10.01
C ASP A 124 11.82 9.84 8.77
N LYS A 125 12.46 10.07 7.61
CA LYS A 125 11.92 10.45 6.29
C LYS A 125 10.88 9.48 5.71
N ARG A 126 10.84 8.23 6.19
CA ARG A 126 9.92 7.17 5.75
C ARG A 126 8.49 7.32 6.30
N VAL A 127 8.31 8.07 7.39
CA VAL A 127 7.02 8.25 8.10
C VAL A 127 6.17 9.39 7.52
N LYS A 128 6.77 10.34 6.79
CA LYS A 128 6.00 11.34 6.00
C LYS A 128 4.97 10.66 5.08
N ASN A 129 5.33 9.51 4.50
CA ASN A 129 4.43 8.72 3.65
C ASN A 129 3.25 8.13 4.43
N PHE A 130 3.40 7.82 5.72
CA PHE A 130 2.34 7.29 6.57
C PHE A 130 1.28 8.36 6.88
N ILE A 131 1.69 9.60 7.18
CA ILE A 131 0.75 10.72 7.38
C ILE A 131 0.02 11.06 6.07
N THR A 132 0.72 11.05 4.93
CA THR A 132 0.08 11.21 3.62
C THR A 132 -0.86 10.04 3.29
N HIS A 133 -0.59 8.82 3.77
CA HIS A 133 -1.49 7.66 3.67
C HIS A 133 -2.73 7.81 4.56
N LEU A 134 -2.58 8.32 5.78
CA LEU A 134 -3.68 8.58 6.72
C LEU A 134 -4.61 9.70 6.22
N GLN A 135 -4.05 10.74 5.59
CA GLN A 135 -4.81 11.84 4.98
C GLN A 135 -5.48 11.44 3.64
N GLY A 136 -5.13 10.29 3.06
CA GLY A 136 -5.53 9.85 1.72
C GLY A 136 -6.65 8.81 1.61
N ASN A 137 -7.68 8.84 2.47
CA ASN A 137 -8.91 8.00 2.41
C ASN A 137 -8.89 6.55 2.94
N LYS A 138 -8.10 6.15 3.96
CA LYS A 138 -8.17 4.76 4.47
C LYS A 138 -8.14 4.56 6.00
N THR A 139 -8.63 5.53 6.78
CA THR A 139 -8.85 5.34 8.23
C THR A 139 -10.35 5.22 8.48
N TYR A 140 -10.81 4.04 8.89
CA TYR A 140 -12.20 3.81 9.30
C TYR A 140 -12.27 3.87 10.82
N ILE A 141 -13.06 4.80 11.34
CA ILE A 141 -13.45 4.84 12.74
C ILE A 141 -14.75 4.04 12.82
N LEU A 142 -14.71 2.90 13.49
CA LEU A 142 -15.91 2.13 13.79
C LEU A 142 -16.52 2.74 15.07
N SER A 143 -17.75 3.25 14.98
CA SER A 143 -18.48 3.84 16.12
C SER A 143 -19.19 2.76 16.94
N GLU A 144 -19.16 2.87 18.27
CA GLU A 144 -20.03 2.08 19.15
C GLU A 144 -21.49 2.52 19.00
N ASP A 145 -22.41 1.57 18.86
CA ASP A 145 -23.83 1.82 18.71
C ASP A 145 -24.46 2.15 20.08
N LYS A 146 -25.10 3.32 20.21
CA LYS A 146 -25.54 3.90 21.50
C LYS A 146 -26.78 3.22 22.10
N GLU A 147 -27.42 2.30 21.40
CA GLU A 147 -28.75 1.80 21.77
C GLU A 147 -28.75 0.75 22.89
N ASN A 148 -27.62 0.11 23.19
CA ASN A 148 -27.54 -0.86 24.29
C ASN A 148 -26.35 -0.54 25.18
N ARG A 149 -26.62 -0.32 26.49
CA ARG A 149 -25.63 -0.09 27.55
C ARG A 149 -24.74 -1.31 27.79
N VAL A 150 -23.93 -1.67 26.80
CA VAL A 150 -22.90 -2.70 26.87
C VAL A 150 -21.56 -1.99 26.73
N ILE A 151 -20.66 -2.21 27.68
CA ILE A 151 -19.30 -1.68 27.63
C ILE A 151 -18.54 -2.50 26.59
N GLY A 152 -18.41 -1.97 25.37
CA GLY A 152 -17.66 -2.58 24.25
C GLY A 152 -18.49 -2.79 22.97
N PHE A 153 -17.80 -2.99 21.84
CA PHE A 153 -18.41 -3.24 20.53
C PHE A 153 -19.29 -4.49 20.59
N ASN A 154 -20.56 -4.35 20.16
CA ASN A 154 -21.41 -5.48 19.84
C ASN A 154 -20.87 -6.12 18.56
N TYR A 155 -19.94 -7.07 18.70
CA TYR A 155 -19.48 -7.91 17.62
C TYR A 155 -20.68 -8.62 16.98
N SER A 156 -21.11 -8.17 15.81
CA SER A 156 -22.06 -8.92 15.00
C SER A 156 -21.32 -9.64 13.88
N LYS A 157 -21.77 -10.86 13.53
CA LYS A 157 -21.28 -11.57 12.33
C LYS A 157 -21.32 -10.69 11.07
N LYS A 158 -22.24 -9.71 11.03
CA LYS A 158 -22.40 -8.77 9.92
C LYS A 158 -21.20 -7.82 9.78
N ASP A 159 -20.60 -7.39 10.89
CA ASP A 159 -19.45 -6.47 10.87
C ASP A 159 -18.18 -7.18 10.39
N SER A 160 -17.94 -8.42 10.83
CA SER A 160 -16.85 -9.26 10.31
C SER A 160 -16.97 -9.49 8.82
N ASN A 161 -18.17 -9.81 8.34
CA ASN A 161 -18.42 -10.03 6.90
C ASN A 161 -18.13 -8.76 6.09
N HIS A 162 -18.62 -7.61 6.56
CA HIS A 162 -18.40 -6.33 5.87
C HIS A 162 -16.93 -5.94 5.82
N ILE A 163 -16.23 -6.01 6.96
CA ILE A 163 -14.82 -5.64 7.05
C ILE A 163 -13.95 -6.65 6.30
N GLY A 164 -14.25 -7.96 6.39
CA GLY A 164 -13.60 -9.01 5.64
C GLY A 164 -13.69 -8.79 4.13
N GLN A 165 -14.89 -8.50 3.60
CA GLN A 165 -15.11 -8.19 2.19
C GLN A 165 -14.34 -6.93 1.75
N MET A 166 -14.30 -5.91 2.61
CA MET A 166 -13.55 -4.67 2.34
C MET A 166 -12.05 -4.95 2.24
N ILE A 167 -11.49 -5.70 3.20
CA ILE A 167 -10.09 -6.12 3.23
C ILE A 167 -9.73 -6.92 1.98
N TYR A 168 -10.57 -7.88 1.59
CA TYR A 168 -10.37 -8.67 0.38
C TYR A 168 -10.31 -7.77 -0.87
N THR A 169 -11.26 -6.84 -0.99
CA THR A 169 -11.33 -5.90 -2.13
C THR A 169 -10.10 -4.98 -2.18
N ASP A 170 -9.63 -4.51 -1.02
CA ASP A 170 -8.41 -3.71 -0.90
C ASP A 170 -7.17 -4.50 -1.33
N TYR A 171 -7.05 -5.75 -0.88
CA TYR A 171 -5.96 -6.63 -1.29
C TYR A 171 -5.95 -6.84 -2.80
N VAL A 172 -7.09 -7.18 -3.41
CA VAL A 172 -7.19 -7.39 -4.87
C VAL A 172 -6.78 -6.13 -5.62
N THR A 173 -7.27 -4.97 -5.18
CA THR A 173 -6.90 -3.67 -5.77
C THR A 173 -5.40 -3.39 -5.63
N HIS A 174 -4.84 -3.62 -4.45
CA HIS A 174 -3.40 -3.46 -4.20
C HIS A 174 -2.58 -4.40 -5.08
N TYR A 175 -2.95 -5.69 -5.16
CA TYR A 175 -2.28 -6.69 -5.98
C TYR A 175 -2.26 -6.29 -7.45
N VAL A 176 -3.41 -5.86 -8.00
CA VAL A 176 -3.50 -5.37 -9.39
C VAL A 176 -2.59 -4.16 -9.60
N LYS A 177 -2.60 -3.19 -8.68
CA LYS A 177 -1.72 -2.00 -8.77
C LYS A 177 -0.24 -2.38 -8.74
N VAL A 178 0.18 -3.23 -7.80
CA VAL A 178 1.58 -3.67 -7.69
C VAL A 178 1.99 -4.45 -8.94
N LYS A 179 1.16 -5.37 -9.43
CA LYS A 179 1.44 -6.13 -10.66
C LYS A 179 1.52 -5.22 -11.89
N PHE A 180 0.66 -4.21 -11.95
CA PHE A 180 0.72 -3.20 -12.99
C PHE A 180 2.03 -2.40 -12.93
N ILE A 181 2.46 -1.94 -11.75
CA ILE A 181 3.73 -1.24 -11.56
C ILE A 181 4.92 -2.14 -11.93
N GLU A 182 4.98 -3.37 -11.41
CA GLU A 182 6.03 -4.35 -11.73
C GLU A 182 6.14 -4.61 -13.24
N LYS A 183 5.00 -4.75 -13.93
CA LYS A 183 4.96 -4.91 -15.38
C LYS A 183 5.54 -3.69 -16.09
N ASN A 184 5.13 -2.49 -15.70
CA ASN A 184 5.61 -1.25 -16.28
C ASN A 184 7.10 -1.01 -16.02
N GLU A 185 7.61 -1.31 -14.83
CA GLU A 185 9.04 -1.25 -14.53
C GLU A 185 9.84 -2.22 -15.40
N LYS A 186 9.34 -3.46 -15.59
CA LYS A 186 9.98 -4.44 -16.46
C LYS A 186 10.03 -3.98 -17.91
N ILE A 187 8.94 -3.38 -18.41
CA ILE A 187 8.88 -2.82 -19.76
C ILE A 187 9.85 -1.64 -19.88
N LEU A 188 9.84 -0.70 -18.94
CA LEU A 188 10.76 0.45 -18.92
C LEU A 188 12.23 0.00 -18.93
N ARG A 189 12.59 -1.02 -18.15
CA ARG A 189 13.94 -1.60 -18.15
C ARG A 189 14.33 -2.15 -19.53
N LYS A 190 13.41 -2.83 -20.22
CA LYS A 190 13.65 -3.31 -21.58
C LYS A 190 13.83 -2.15 -22.55
N ILE A 191 12.97 -1.13 -22.49
CA ILE A 191 13.03 0.02 -23.40
C ILE A 191 14.37 0.75 -23.29
N LYS A 192 14.86 0.96 -22.06
CA LYS A 192 16.16 1.60 -21.81
C LYS A 192 17.35 0.84 -22.40
N GLN A 193 17.24 -0.46 -22.61
CA GLN A 193 18.31 -1.28 -23.17
C GLN A 193 18.32 -1.25 -24.70
N ILE A 194 17.27 -0.70 -25.34
CA ILE A 194 17.23 -0.56 -26.79
C ILE A 194 18.28 0.48 -27.19
N PRO A 195 19.10 0.23 -28.22
CA PRO A 195 19.99 1.26 -28.76
C PRO A 195 19.19 2.49 -29.22
N GLN A 196 19.74 3.68 -29.02
CA GLN A 196 19.07 4.94 -29.35
C GLN A 196 18.52 4.96 -30.78
N ASP A 197 19.34 4.57 -31.76
CA ASP A 197 18.98 4.62 -33.19
C ASP A 197 17.89 3.60 -33.56
N GLU A 198 17.73 2.56 -32.76
CA GLU A 198 16.79 1.46 -32.98
C GLU A 198 15.54 1.54 -32.09
N LEU A 199 15.36 2.65 -31.34
CA LEU A 199 14.30 2.78 -30.34
C LEU A 199 12.90 2.48 -30.91
N HIS A 200 12.57 3.02 -32.08
CA HIS A 200 11.27 2.76 -32.72
C HIS A 200 11.03 1.27 -33.05
N THR A 201 12.04 0.57 -33.58
CA THR A 201 11.96 -0.85 -33.91
C THR A 201 11.79 -1.67 -32.64
N GLY A 202 12.64 -1.43 -31.63
CA GLY A 202 12.55 -2.17 -30.38
C GLY A 202 11.25 -1.90 -29.61
N LEU A 203 10.65 -0.71 -29.73
CA LEU A 203 9.32 -0.42 -29.17
C LEU A 203 8.21 -1.17 -29.89
N TYR A 204 8.29 -1.25 -31.22
CA TYR A 204 7.35 -2.02 -32.02
C TYR A 204 7.39 -3.50 -31.67
N ASP A 205 8.60 -4.07 -31.50
CA ASP A 205 8.79 -5.46 -31.05
C ASP A 205 8.24 -5.72 -29.63
N LEU A 206 8.15 -4.68 -28.81
CA LEU A 206 7.51 -4.73 -27.49
C LEU A 206 5.97 -4.59 -27.55
N GLY A 207 5.39 -4.47 -28.75
CA GLY A 207 3.96 -4.39 -29.00
C GLY A 207 3.38 -2.98 -28.94
N ILE A 208 4.21 -1.94 -29.06
CA ILE A 208 3.72 -0.56 -29.24
C ILE A 208 3.39 -0.34 -30.71
N ASP A 209 2.24 0.30 -30.98
CA ASP A 209 1.85 0.66 -32.34
C ASP A 209 2.95 1.44 -33.07
N PHE A 210 3.21 1.09 -34.32
CA PHE A 210 4.33 1.61 -35.10
C PHE A 210 4.37 3.15 -35.16
N GLU A 211 3.24 3.80 -35.42
CA GLU A 211 3.14 5.26 -35.50
C GLU A 211 3.48 5.93 -34.16
N LYS A 212 3.01 5.33 -33.06
CA LYS A 212 3.29 5.78 -31.70
C LYS A 212 4.74 5.54 -31.32
N ALA A 213 5.34 4.43 -31.74
CA ALA A 213 6.75 4.12 -31.54
C ALA A 213 7.67 5.12 -32.27
N ILE A 214 7.36 5.48 -33.52
CA ILE A 214 8.08 6.51 -34.27
C ILE A 214 7.95 7.88 -33.60
N LEU A 215 6.74 8.27 -33.22
CA LEU A 215 6.51 9.55 -32.58
C LEU A 215 7.27 9.65 -31.25
N PHE A 216 7.21 8.60 -30.44
CA PHE A 216 7.96 8.54 -29.18
C PHE A 216 9.48 8.60 -29.42
N HIS A 217 9.99 7.92 -30.43
CA HIS A 217 11.40 7.99 -30.82
C HIS A 217 11.82 9.43 -31.15
N ARG A 218 11.02 10.14 -31.96
CA ARG A 218 11.26 11.57 -32.26
C ARG A 218 11.20 12.45 -31.01
N PHE A 219 10.30 12.13 -30.09
CA PHE A 219 10.17 12.85 -28.84
C PHE A 219 11.40 12.68 -27.94
N VAL A 220 11.90 11.45 -27.80
CA VAL A 220 13.15 11.17 -27.08
C VAL A 220 14.31 11.93 -27.73
N PHE A 221 14.44 11.90 -29.05
CA PHE A 221 15.46 12.68 -29.76
C PHE A 221 15.38 14.18 -29.49
N LEU A 222 14.17 14.75 -29.46
CA LEU A 222 13.97 16.15 -29.12
C LEU A 222 14.50 16.47 -27.72
N ARG A 223 14.15 15.66 -26.72
CA ARG A 223 14.66 15.82 -25.35
C ARG A 223 16.16 15.68 -25.25
N MET A 224 16.75 14.75 -26.02
CA MET A 224 18.19 14.61 -26.11
C MET A 224 18.88 15.82 -26.73
N ALA A 225 18.31 16.39 -27.80
CA ALA A 225 18.81 17.61 -28.41
C ALA A 225 18.74 18.82 -27.45
N LEU A 226 17.85 18.79 -26.45
CA LEU A 226 17.77 19.76 -25.37
C LEU A 226 18.71 19.49 -24.19
N GLY A 227 19.58 18.48 -24.30
CA GLY A 227 20.59 18.14 -23.29
C GLY A 227 20.19 17.07 -22.28
N GLN A 228 19.02 16.45 -22.43
CA GLN A 228 18.62 15.34 -21.54
C GLN A 228 19.30 14.03 -21.97
N PRO A 229 19.95 13.28 -21.06
CA PRO A 229 20.49 11.97 -21.38
C PRO A 229 19.40 11.00 -21.89
N TYR A 230 19.74 10.11 -22.82
CA TYR A 230 18.81 9.14 -23.43
C TYR A 230 17.95 8.38 -22.41
N TYR A 231 18.60 7.82 -21.39
CA TYR A 231 17.92 7.03 -20.35
C TYR A 231 16.92 7.85 -19.54
N GLU A 232 17.26 9.11 -19.22
CA GLU A 232 16.38 10.02 -18.49
C GLU A 232 15.22 10.50 -19.36
N ALA A 233 15.45 10.74 -20.65
CA ALA A 233 14.40 11.08 -21.60
C ALA A 233 13.38 9.94 -21.72
N ILE A 234 13.84 8.69 -21.79
CA ILE A 234 12.96 7.53 -21.75
C ILE A 234 12.17 7.46 -20.44
N GLU A 235 12.80 7.59 -19.28
CA GLU A 235 12.08 7.56 -17.99
C GLU A 235 10.99 8.62 -17.90
N THR A 236 11.33 9.84 -18.31
CA THR A 236 10.45 11.01 -18.19
C THR A 236 9.25 10.87 -19.13
N LEU A 237 9.47 10.37 -20.35
CA LEU A 237 8.42 10.24 -21.37
C LEU A 237 7.65 8.92 -21.26
N PHE A 238 8.16 7.91 -20.56
CA PHE A 238 7.54 6.57 -20.47
C PHE A 238 6.08 6.58 -19.98
N PRO A 239 5.67 7.36 -18.96
CA PRO A 239 4.26 7.45 -18.59
C PRO A 239 3.37 7.91 -19.75
N LEU A 240 3.86 8.85 -20.57
CA LEU A 240 3.16 9.36 -21.75
C LEU A 240 3.06 8.29 -22.83
N LEU A 241 4.11 7.48 -23.02
CA LEU A 241 4.07 6.32 -23.93
C LEU A 241 3.02 5.29 -23.54
N ILE A 242 2.88 4.98 -22.24
CA ILE A 242 1.98 3.91 -21.80
C ILE A 242 0.53 4.38 -21.69
N HIS A 243 0.31 5.60 -21.20
CA HIS A 243 -1.02 6.04 -20.81
C HIS A 243 -1.74 6.93 -21.82
N SER A 244 -1.02 7.51 -22.77
CA SER A 244 -1.62 8.40 -23.77
C SER A 244 -1.95 7.67 -25.06
N SER A 245 -3.02 8.10 -25.71
CA SER A 245 -3.26 7.82 -27.13
C SER A 245 -2.18 8.45 -28.01
N PHE A 246 -2.13 8.06 -29.29
CA PHE A 246 -1.24 8.69 -30.27
C PHE A 246 -1.46 10.21 -30.36
N ASN A 247 -2.73 10.65 -30.42
CA ASN A 247 -3.07 12.06 -30.56
C ASN A 247 -2.61 12.89 -29.35
N GLU A 248 -2.80 12.38 -28.13
CA GLU A 248 -2.34 13.06 -26.91
C GLU A 248 -0.81 13.17 -26.86
N LEU A 249 -0.10 12.12 -27.29
CA LEU A 249 1.35 12.13 -27.40
C LEU A 249 1.82 13.16 -28.44
N LEU A 250 1.11 13.25 -29.58
CA LEU A 250 1.40 14.17 -30.67
C LEU A 250 1.18 15.62 -30.26
N ASP A 251 0.07 15.91 -29.57
CA ASP A 251 -0.22 17.24 -29.04
C ASP A 251 0.84 17.69 -28.04
N LYS A 252 1.29 16.79 -27.15
CA LYS A 252 2.40 17.11 -26.23
C LYS A 252 3.71 17.38 -26.97
N PHE A 253 4.04 16.57 -27.96
CA PHE A 253 5.22 16.77 -28.79
C PHE A 253 5.18 18.14 -29.51
N HIS A 254 4.05 18.48 -30.13
CA HIS A 254 3.86 19.78 -30.79
C HIS A 254 3.94 20.96 -29.83
N ASN A 255 3.34 20.85 -28.64
CA ASN A 255 3.42 21.91 -27.63
C ASN A 255 4.86 22.18 -27.19
N GLU A 256 5.66 21.13 -26.98
CA GLU A 256 7.06 21.30 -26.62
C GLU A 256 7.89 21.90 -27.76
N LEU A 257 7.70 21.42 -29.00
CA LEU A 257 8.31 22.03 -30.18
C LEU A 257 7.97 23.52 -30.27
N TYR A 258 6.71 23.88 -30.11
CA TYR A 258 6.25 25.27 -30.16
C TYR A 258 6.94 26.13 -29.11
N VAL A 259 7.02 25.67 -27.85
CA VAL A 259 7.73 26.37 -26.77
C VAL A 259 9.19 26.61 -27.14
N ILE A 260 9.89 25.59 -27.64
CA ILE A 260 11.31 25.70 -28.04
C ILE A 260 11.49 26.71 -29.18
N THR A 261 10.60 26.68 -30.19
CA THR A 261 10.67 27.61 -31.31
C THR A 261 10.43 29.07 -30.89
N LYS A 262 9.66 29.32 -29.82
CA LYS A 262 9.43 30.66 -29.28
C LYS A 262 10.58 31.22 -28.44
N PHE A 263 11.46 30.38 -27.90
CA PHE A 263 12.66 30.82 -27.16
C PHE A 263 13.88 31.12 -28.05
N LYS A 264 13.81 30.82 -29.35
CA LYS A 264 14.86 31.13 -30.33
C LYS A 264 14.67 32.50 -31.02
N ASN A 265 13.73 33.33 -30.56
CA ASN A 265 13.54 34.70 -31.00
C ASN A 265 13.90 35.70 -29.91
#